data_AF-A0A356KZ36-F1
#
_entry.id   AF-A0A356KZ36-F1
#
_cell.length_a   1.000
_cell.length_b   1.000
_cell.length_c   1.000
_cell.angle_alpha   90.00
_cell.angle_beta   90.00
_cell.angle_gamma   90.00
#
_symmetry.space_group_name_H-M   'P 1'
#
loop_
_entity.id
_entity.type
_entity.pdbx_description
1 polymer ?
#
loop_
_entity_poly.entity_id
_entity_poly.type
_entity_poly.pdbx_seq_one_letter_code
_entity_poly.pdbx_strand_id
1 'polypeptide(L)' 'MPKEEVHDFILKDCKIAVDYGEQFGENFKGFVRLNLATDPKLVEAAVSNIVTELQKRGC' A
#
# COMPACT_ATOMS: atom_id res chain seq x y z
N MET A 1 2.21 -3.35 12.13
CA MET A 1 3.06 -2.25 11.63
C MET A 1 2.55 -0.92 12.18
N PRO A 2 3.41 -0.04 12.70
CA PRO A 2 3.04 1.33 13.08
C PRO A 2 2.41 2.09 11.91
N LYS A 3 1.52 3.03 12.20
CA LYS A 3 0.79 3.78 11.14
C LYS A 3 1.74 4.60 10.27
N GLU A 4 2.81 5.10 10.88
CA GLU A 4 3.86 5.91 10.27
C GLU A 4 4.67 5.13 9.23
N GLU A 5 4.73 3.80 9.35
CA GLU A 5 5.50 2.94 8.44
C GLU A 5 4.71 2.55 7.18
N VAL A 6 3.39 2.78 7.14
CA VAL A 6 2.53 2.42 6.00
C VAL A 6 3.00 3.09 4.71
N HIS A 7 3.43 4.35 4.80
CA HIS A 7 3.98 5.10 3.66
C HIS A 7 5.21 4.41 3.07
N ASP A 8 6.19 4.13 3.92
CA ASP A 8 7.45 3.54 3.48
C ASP A 8 7.26 2.11 2.99
N PHE A 9 6.38 1.34 3.63
CA PHE A 9 6.05 -0.01 3.20
C PHE A 9 5.41 -0.04 1.81
N ILE A 10 4.37 0.76 1.56
CA ILE A 10 3.64 0.71 0.29
C ILE A 10 4.47 1.29 -0.85
N LEU A 11 5.12 2.43 -0.65
CA LEU A 11 5.89 3.08 -1.72
C LEU A 11 7.25 2.43 -1.93
N LYS A 12 8.04 2.23 -0.86
CA LYS A 12 9.44 1.80 -0.99
C LYS A 12 9.56 0.30 -1.13
N ASP A 13 8.80 -0.49 -0.38
CA ASP A 13 8.94 -1.94 -0.43
C ASP A 13 8.06 -2.52 -1.54
N CYS A 14 6.76 -2.21 -1.52
CA CYS A 14 5.80 -2.78 -2.47
C CYS A 14 5.88 -2.14 -3.86
N LYS A 15 6.54 -0.98 -4.00
CA LYS A 15 6.68 -0.23 -5.26
C LYS A 15 5.35 0.27 -5.83
N ILE A 16 4.41 0.66 -4.95
CA ILE A 16 3.07 1.10 -5.37
C ILE A 16 2.87 2.55 -4.91
N ALA A 17 2.53 3.43 -5.85
CA ALA A 17 2.07 4.77 -5.53
C ALA A 17 0.56 4.74 -5.25
N VAL A 18 0.15 5.33 -4.12
CA VAL A 18 -1.24 5.32 -3.64
C VAL A 18 -1.62 6.68 -3.09
N ASP A 19 -2.93 6.90 -2.92
CA ASP A 19 -3.39 7.99 -2.07
C ASP A 19 -3.38 7.52 -0.62
N TYR A 20 -2.73 8.29 0.24
CA TYR A 20 -2.61 8.00 1.65
C TYR A 20 -3.83 8.52 2.42
N GLY A 21 -4.25 7.75 3.42
CA GLY A 21 -5.43 8.03 4.23
C GLY A 21 -5.42 9.43 4.85
N GLU A 22 -4.24 9.94 5.22
CA GLU A 22 -4.04 11.28 5.77
C GLU A 22 -4.57 12.39 4.84
N GLN A 23 -4.60 12.16 3.53
CA GLN A 23 -5.19 13.09 2.55
C GLN A 23 -6.72 13.20 2.67
N PHE A 24 -7.36 12.23 3.32
CA PHE A 24 -8.81 12.16 3.55
C PHE A 24 -9.19 12.54 5.00
N GLY A 25 -8.21 12.85 5.85
CA GLY A 25 -8.40 13.29 7.24
C GLY A 25 -7.58 12.48 8.25
N GLU A 26 -7.36 13.05 9.44
CA GLU A 26 -6.48 12.47 10.48
C GLU A 26 -6.92 11.08 10.94
N ASN A 27 -8.23 10.80 10.92
CA ASN A 27 -8.80 9.52 11.33
C ASN A 27 -8.39 8.35 10.42
N PHE A 28 -7.90 8.63 9.21
CA PHE A 28 -7.49 7.63 8.24
C PHE A 28 -5.98 7.39 8.22
N LYS A 29 -5.24 7.90 9.21
CA LYS A 29 -3.80 7.64 9.34
C LYS A 29 -3.50 6.14 9.32
N GLY A 30 -2.61 5.72 8.43
CA GLY A 30 -2.23 4.32 8.22
C GLY A 30 -3.14 3.51 7.28
N PHE A 31 -4.11 4.14 6.61
CA PHE A 31 -4.87 3.54 5.52
C PHE A 31 -4.36 4.02 4.15
N VAL A 32 -4.68 3.29 3.10
CA VAL A 32 -4.37 3.66 1.71
C VAL A 32 -5.56 3.42 0.80
N ARG A 33 -5.68 4.21 -0.28
CA ARG A 33 -6.66 4.03 -1.34
C ARG A 33 -5.96 3.60 -2.63
N LEU A 34 -6.48 2.53 -3.22
CA LEU A 34 -6.02 2.01 -4.51
C LEU A 34 -7.02 2.36 -5.60
N ASN A 35 -6.53 2.92 -6.71
CA ASN A 35 -7.33 3.10 -7.91
C ASN A 35 -7.31 1.80 -8.73
N LEU A 36 -8.48 1.20 -8.93
CA LEU A 36 -8.64 -0.04 -9.70
C LEU A 36 -9.03 0.22 -11.18
N ALA A 37 -9.27 1.47 -11.57
CA ALA A 37 -9.55 1.85 -12.95
C ALA A 37 -8.26 1.89 -13.79
N THR A 38 -7.63 0.73 -13.93
CA THR A 38 -6.36 0.50 -14.65
C THR A 38 -6.37 -0.90 -15.27
N ASP A 39 -5.28 -1.29 -15.94
CA ASP A 39 -5.13 -2.66 -16.47
C ASP A 39 -5.16 -3.68 -15.31
N PRO A 40 -6.01 -4.73 -15.36
CA PRO A 40 -6.07 -5.76 -14.32
C PRO A 40 -4.72 -6.37 -13.96
N LYS A 41 -3.78 -6.48 -14.91
CA LYS A 41 -2.42 -6.97 -14.65
C LYS A 41 -1.65 -6.12 -13.65
N LEU A 42 -1.90 -4.81 -13.63
CA LEU A 42 -1.27 -3.90 -12.67
C LEU A 42 -1.86 -4.08 -11.28
N VAL A 43 -3.15 -4.39 -11.18
CA VAL A 43 -3.80 -4.72 -9.90
C VAL A 43 -3.24 -6.03 -9.36
N GLU A 44 -3.12 -7.06 -10.21
CA GLU A 44 -2.50 -8.34 -9.83
C GLU A 44 -1.06 -8.14 -9.35
N ALA A 45 -0.25 -7.38 -10.09
CA ALA A 45 1.12 -7.08 -9.70
C ALA A 45 1.21 -6.33 -8.36
N ALA A 46 0.33 -5.34 -8.13
CA ALA A 46 0.26 -4.62 -6.87
C ALA A 46 -0.07 -5.55 -5.69
N VAL A 47 -1.06 -6.43 -5.85
CA VAL A 47 -1.44 -7.43 -4.84
C VAL A 47 -0.27 -8.40 -4.58
N SER A 48 0.37 -8.92 -5.62
CA SER A 48 1.52 -9.83 -5.49
C SER A 48 2.69 -9.18 -4.75
N ASN A 49 3.00 -7.91 -5.03
CA ASN A 49 4.05 -7.18 -4.33
C ASN A 49 3.72 -7.02 -2.84
N ILE A 50 2.49 -6.61 -2.50
CA ILE A 50 2.06 -6.44 -1.11
C ILE A 50 2.20 -7.75 -0.34
N VAL A 51 1.69 -8.85 -0.87
CA VAL A 51 1.77 -10.17 -0.22
C VAL A 51 3.23 -10.61 -0.05
N THR A 52 4.05 -10.43 -1.08
CA THR A 52 5.47 -10.81 -1.05
C THR A 52 6.24 -10.04 0.03
N GLU A 53 6.05 -8.72 0.11
CA GLU A 53 6.76 -7.90 1.10
C GLU A 53 6.23 -8.13 2.53
N LEU A 54 4.94 -8.44 2.70
CA LEU A 54 4.40 -8.86 4.00
C LEU A 54 5.04 -10.17 4.48
N GLN A 55 5.19 -11.15 3.59
CA GLN A 55 5.84 -12.43 3.93
C GLN A 55 7.30 -12.26 4.35
N LYS A 56 8.05 -11.37 3.67
CA LYS A 56 9.45 -11.05 4.03
C LYS A 56 9.56 -10.41 5.42
N ARG A 57 8.56 -9.62 5.81
CA ARG A 57 8.51 -8.94 7.11
C ARG A 57 8.09 -9.88 8.27
N GLY A 58 7.74 -11.14 7.99
CA GLY A 58 7.52 -12.18 9.00
C GLY A 58 6.22 -12.02 9.81
N CYS A 59 5.20 -11.39 9.23
CA CYS A 59 3.84 -11.40 9.80
C CYS A 59 3.15 -12.74 9.58
#